data_AF-A0A2D6FYC1-F1
#
_entry.id   AF-A0A2D6FYC1-F1
#
_cell.length_a   1.000
_cell.length_b   1.000
_cell.length_c   1.000
_cell.angle_alpha   90.00
_cell.angle_beta   90.00
_cell.angle_gamma   90.00
#
_symmetry.space_group_name_H-M   'P 1'
#
loop_
_entity.id
_entity.type
_entity.pdbx_description
1 polymer ?
#
loop_
_entity_poly.entity_id
_entity_poly.type
_entity_poly.pdbx_seq_one_letter_code
_entity_poly.pdbx_strand_id
1 'polypeptide(L)'
;MTRRIAVVVRDRQGEALRMALGLTLMDDEVDVFAAGRKFDWTEQDLTNIEVLQELEAGLFSDHRENEETEFVATEMMAHRLAEYDHVIPY
;
A
#
# COMPACT_ATOMS: atom_id res chain seq x y z
N MET A 1 16.79 12.26 -5.82
CA MET A 1 15.44 12.83 -5.65
C MET A 1 14.59 11.68 -5.15
N THR A 2 14.09 11.77 -3.93
CA THR A 2 13.08 10.86 -3.37
C THR A 2 11.89 10.88 -4.32
N ARG A 3 11.45 9.70 -4.77
CA ARG A 3 10.25 9.57 -5.59
C ARG A 3 9.06 9.27 -4.70
N ARG A 4 7.88 9.74 -5.11
CA ARG A 4 6.61 9.29 -4.57
C ARG A 4 6.16 8.05 -5.32
N ILE A 5 6.05 6.92 -4.62
CA ILE A 5 5.69 5.63 -5.21
C ILE A 5 4.41 5.09 -4.57
N ALA A 6 3.43 4.75 -5.40
CA ALA A 6 2.25 4.00 -4.97
C ALA A 6 2.41 2.52 -5.30
N VAL A 7 2.28 1.65 -4.31
CA VAL A 7 2.22 0.19 -4.50
C VAL A 7 0.77 -0.25 -4.41
N VAL A 8 0.22 -0.79 -5.51
CA VAL A 8 -1.19 -1.23 -5.56
C VAL A 8 -1.26 -2.75 -5.38
N VAL A 9 -1.96 -3.20 -4.34
CA VAL A 9 -2.09 -4.61 -3.97
C VAL A 9 -3.42 -5.15 -4.49
N ARG A 10 -3.41 -6.24 -5.27
CA ARG A 10 -4.61 -7.01 -5.65
C ARG A 10 -4.49 -8.52 -5.44
N ASP A 11 -3.51 -9.18 -6.06
CA ASP A 11 -3.38 -10.65 -5.95
C ASP A 11 -2.13 -11.08 -5.20
N ARG A 12 -0.97 -10.51 -5.55
CA ARG A 12 0.34 -10.89 -4.98
C ARG A 12 0.66 -10.14 -3.69
N GLN A 13 -0.24 -10.23 -2.72
CA GLN A 13 -0.24 -9.49 -1.44
C GLN A 13 1.13 -9.42 -0.78
N GLY A 14 1.67 -10.56 -0.36
CA GLY A 14 2.95 -10.59 0.36
C GLY A 14 4.15 -10.16 -0.48
N GLU A 15 4.09 -10.26 -1.81
CA GLU A 15 5.14 -9.68 -2.65
C GLU A 15 5.04 -8.16 -2.71
N ALA A 16 3.83 -7.63 -2.90
CA ALA A 16 3.60 -6.21 -2.93
C ALA A 16 4.07 -5.54 -1.62
N LEU A 17 3.74 -6.14 -0.47
CA LEU A 17 4.13 -5.63 0.85
C LEU A 17 5.65 -5.68 1.06
N ARG A 18 6.32 -6.78 0.66
CA ARG A 18 7.80 -6.87 0.72
C ARG A 18 8.47 -5.86 -0.20
N MET A 19 7.89 -5.61 -1.37
CA MET A 19 8.41 -4.62 -2.32
C MET A 19 8.21 -3.19 -1.79
N ALA A 20 7.04 -2.89 -1.21
CA ALA A 20 6.79 -1.61 -0.56
C ALA A 20 7.84 -1.35 0.54
N LEU A 21 8.06 -2.31 1.44
CA LEU A 21 9.08 -2.21 2.50
C LEU A 21 10.47 -1.95 1.94
N GLY A 22 10.88 -2.70 0.90
CA GLY A 22 12.18 -2.51 0.27
C GLY A 22 12.34 -1.11 -0.32
N LEU A 23 11.30 -0.57 -0.95
CA LEU A 23 11.31 0.77 -1.52
C LEU A 23 11.35 1.86 -0.44
N THR A 24 10.59 1.71 0.65
CA THR A 24 10.62 2.64 1.79
C THR A 24 12.03 2.71 2.40
N LEU A 25 12.72 1.57 2.54
CA LEU A 25 14.09 1.51 3.04
C LEU A 25 15.14 2.10 2.08
N MET A 26 14.77 2.38 0.82
CA MET A 26 15.63 3.02 -0.18
C MET A 26 15.46 4.55 -0.25
N ASP A 27 14.89 5.16 0.80
CA ASP A 27 14.61 6.61 0.91
C ASP A 27 13.64 7.15 -0.15
N ASP A 28 12.69 6.32 -0.61
CA ASP A 28 11.53 6.76 -1.39
C ASP A 28 10.28 6.92 -0.49
N GLU A 29 9.41 7.86 -0.83
CA GLU A 29 8.10 8.02 -0.17
C GLU A 29 7.14 6.99 -0.76
N VAL A 30 6.72 6.01 0.04
CA VAL A 30 5.92 4.89 -0.42
C VAL A 30 4.59 4.84 0.31
N ASP A 31 3.50 4.76 -0.46
CA ASP A 31 2.17 4.45 0.05
C ASP A 31 1.62 3.18 -0.60
N VAL A 32 0.87 2.40 0.17
CA VAL A 32 0.28 1.14 -0.24
C VAL A 32 -1.24 1.28 -0.38
N PHE A 33 -1.77 0.78 -1.50
CA PHE A 33 -3.18 0.81 -1.85
C PHE A 33 -3.71 -0.61 -2.05
N ALA A 34 -4.44 -1.12 -1.06
CA ALA A 34 -5.12 -2.41 -1.10
C ALA A 34 -6.49 -2.26 -1.80
N ALA A 35 -6.57 -2.65 -3.08
CA ALA A 35 -7.69 -2.23 -3.94
C ALA A 35 -8.63 -3.39 -4.35
N GLY A 36 -9.93 -3.09 -4.36
CA GLY A 36 -10.98 -3.83 -5.06
C GLY A 36 -11.60 -5.01 -4.32
N ARG A 37 -11.02 -5.44 -3.18
CA ARG A 37 -11.56 -6.55 -2.39
C ARG A 37 -11.10 -6.54 -0.93
N LYS A 38 -11.77 -7.34 -0.12
CA LYS A 38 -11.25 -7.78 1.17
C LYS A 38 -10.02 -8.65 0.98
N PHE A 39 -9.01 -8.42 1.80
CA PHE A 39 -7.81 -9.25 1.85
C PHE A 39 -7.87 -10.20 3.04
N ASP A 40 -7.33 -11.40 2.84
CA ASP A 40 -7.13 -12.39 3.90
C ASP A 40 -5.64 -12.37 4.20
N TRP A 41 -5.23 -11.38 5.01
CA TRP A 41 -3.83 -11.14 5.32
C TRP A 41 -3.26 -12.32 6.10
N THR A 42 -2.11 -12.81 5.66
CA THR A 42 -1.37 -13.78 6.46
C THR A 42 -0.69 -13.09 7.65
N GLU A 43 -0.30 -13.86 8.67
CA GLU A 43 0.49 -13.31 9.80
C GLU A 43 1.73 -12.55 9.31
N GLN A 44 2.39 -13.05 8.27
CA GLN A 44 3.54 -12.39 7.66
C GLN A 44 3.18 -11.08 6.96
N ASP A 45 2.00 -11.00 6.34
CA ASP A 45 1.52 -9.76 5.71
C ASP A 45 1.21 -8.71 6.77
N LEU A 46 0.57 -9.11 7.88
CA LEU A 46 0.30 -8.24 9.03
C LEU A 46 1.60 -7.68 9.63
N THR A 47 2.62 -8.51 9.83
CA THR A 47 3.94 -8.03 10.27
C THR A 47 4.54 -7.01 9.29
N ASN A 48 4.40 -7.24 7.97
CA ASN A 48 4.91 -6.28 6.99
C ASN A 48 4.12 -4.95 7.03
N ILE A 49 2.81 -5.01 7.22
CA ILE A 49 1.92 -3.85 7.36
C ILE A 49 2.32 -3.03 8.59
N GLU A 50 2.53 -3.67 9.74
CA GLU A 50 2.97 -3.02 10.97
C GLU A 50 4.30 -2.28 10.76
N VAL A 51 5.29 -2.93 10.13
CA VAL A 51 6.58 -2.28 9.85
C VAL A 51 6.43 -1.11 8.87
N LEU A 52 5.57 -1.23 7.85
CA LEU A 52 5.28 -0.11 6.95
C LEU A 52 4.70 1.09 7.69
N GLN A 53 3.77 0.85 8.63
CA GLN A 53 3.19 1.91 9.47
C GLN A 53 4.22 2.55 10.40
N GLU A 54 5.12 1.76 11.00
CA GLU A 54 6.24 2.28 11.80
C GLU A 54 7.19 3.15 11.00
N LEU A 55 7.35 2.85 9.70
CA LEU A 55 8.12 3.64 8.73
C LEU A 55 7.32 4.80 8.12
N GLU A 56 6.14 5.12 8.67
CA GLU A 56 5.27 6.21 8.25
C GLU A 56 4.74 6.09 6.80
N ALA A 57 4.74 4.88 6.23
CA ALA A 57 4.07 4.62 4.96
C ALA A 57 2.54 4.71 5.14
N GLY A 58 1.85 5.35 4.21
CA GLY A 58 0.39 5.35 4.15
C GLY A 58 -0.14 4.00 3.67
N LEU A 59 -1.19 3.49 4.32
CA LEU A 59 -1.90 2.29 3.89
C LEU A 59 -3.38 2.60 3.70
N PHE A 60 -3.88 2.40 2.48
CA PHE A 60 -5.23 2.76 2.08
C PHE A 60 -5.97 1.60 1.44
N SER A 61 -7.29 1.57 1.61
CA SER A 61 -8.16 0.57 0.98
C SER A 61 -9.49 1.18 0.56
N ASP A 62 -10.03 0.73 -0.58
CA ASP A 62 -11.40 1.05 -0.99
C ASP A 62 -12.44 0.04 -0.49
N HIS A 63 -12.02 -0.90 0.35
CA HIS A 63 -12.85 -1.88 1.01
C HIS A 63 -12.83 -1.68 2.53
N ARG A 64 -14.00 -1.47 3.14
CA ARG A 64 -14.16 -1.15 4.58
C ARG A 64 -13.76 -2.28 5.53
N GLU A 65 -13.78 -3.52 5.05
CA GLU A 65 -13.41 -4.70 5.86
C GLU A 65 -11.90 -4.95 5.95
N ASN A 66 -11.06 -4.09 5.37
CA ASN A 66 -9.60 -4.13 5.54
C ASN A 66 -9.22 -3.20 6.69
N GLU A 67 -9.39 -3.67 7.92
CA GLU A 67 -9.29 -2.86 9.15
C GLU A 67 -7.87 -2.35 9.43
N GLU A 68 -6.87 -2.98 8.83
CA GLU A 68 -5.45 -2.63 8.93
C GLU A 68 -5.07 -1.42 8.07
N THR A 69 -6.02 -0.90 7.30
CA THR A 69 -5.82 0.18 6.33
C THR A 69 -6.82 1.31 6.54
N GLU A 70 -6.44 2.53 6.16
CA GLU A 70 -7.37 3.64 6.13
C GLU A 70 -8.34 3.50 4.94
N PHE A 71 -9.64 3.54 5.24
CA PHE A 71 -10.65 3.50 4.18
C PHE A 71 -10.64 4.79 3.35
N VAL A 72 -10.53 4.64 2.03
CA VAL A 72 -10.62 5.73 1.04
C VAL A 72 -11.54 5.29 -0.08
N ALA A 73 -12.54 6.10 -0.43
CA ALA A 73 -13.44 5.79 -1.54
C ALA A 73 -12.66 5.61 -2.86
N THR A 74 -13.07 4.68 -3.71
CA THR A 74 -12.38 4.34 -4.97
C THR A 74 -12.09 5.57 -5.86
N GLU A 75 -13.03 6.52 -5.94
CA GLU A 75 -12.81 7.77 -6.69
C GLU A 75 -11.66 8.59 -6.10
N MET A 76 -11.62 8.74 -4.78
CA MET A 76 -10.55 9.47 -4.09
C MET A 76 -9.22 8.73 -4.21
N MET A 77 -9.22 7.40 -4.16
CA MET A 77 -8.03 6.58 -4.40
C MET A 77 -7.47 6.84 -5.80
N ALA A 78 -8.33 6.87 -6.84
CA ALA A 78 -7.92 7.18 -8.20
C ALA A 78 -7.29 8.58 -8.33
N HIS A 79 -7.83 9.58 -7.64
CA HIS A 79 -7.25 10.93 -7.60
C HIS A 79 -5.87 10.92 -6.93
N ARG A 80 -5.73 10.27 -5.77
CA ARG A 80 -4.43 10.16 -5.06
C ARG A 80 -3.38 9.47 -5.92
N LEU A 81 -3.72 8.35 -6.56
CA LEU A 81 -2.80 7.59 -7.42
C LEU A 81 -2.21 8.43 -8.55
N ALA A 82 -2.94 9.43 -9.07
CA ALA A 82 -2.46 10.30 -10.14
C ALA A 82 -1.37 11.29 -9.69
N GLU A 83 -1.14 11.44 -8.38
CA GLU A 83 -0.13 12.34 -7.83
C GLU A 83 1.24 11.68 -7.60
N TYR A 84 1.35 10.36 -7.73
CA TYR A 84 2.60 9.63 -7.53
C TYR A 84 3.43 9.61 -8.82
N ASP A 85 4.77 9.64 -8.67
CA ASP A 85 5.70 9.53 -9.79
C ASP A 85 5.65 8.15 -10.43
N HIS A 86 5.45 7.11 -9.61
CA HIS A 86 5.34 5.71 -10.04
C HIS A 86 4.15 5.04 -9.37
N VAL A 87 3.42 4.23 -10.15
CA VAL A 87 2.38 3.35 -9.64
C VAL A 87 2.74 1.92 -10.05
N ILE A 88 2.94 1.05 -9.06
CA ILE A 88 3.41 -0.33 -9.27
C ILE A 88 2.29 -1.29 -8.87
N PRO A 89 1.60 -1.93 -9.84
CA PRO A 89 0.52 -2.87 -9.55
C PRO A 89 1.01 -4.30 -9.33
N TYR A 90 0.41 -5.00 -8.37
CA TYR A 90 0.69 -6.40 -7.99
C TYR A 90 -0.58 -7.26 -7.87
#